data_AF-A0A3A4W8I6-F1
#
_entry.id   AF-A0A3A4W8I6-F1
#
_cell.length_a   1.000
_cell.length_b   1.000
_cell.length_c   1.000
_cell.angle_alpha   90.00
_cell.angle_beta   90.00
_cell.angle_gamma   90.00
#
_symmetry.space_group_name_H-M   'P 1'
#
loop_
_entity.id
_entity.type
_entity.pdbx_description
1 polymer ?
#
loop_
_entity_poly.entity_id
_entity_poly.type
_entity_poly.pdbx_seq_one_letter_code
_entity_poly.pdbx_strand_id
1 'polypeptide(L)'
;MSALKLNALLGAAVVTIGLWLVWSDLPSAVYLLAGGGVAALLLWQSATIPAVWGWATALLGLESLAWPIWTMVQVRLSTVEGAQPTDQQMGLILTAILFGLFSSIFWLTFSYGIFKRMVWKRDEPGGS
;
A
#
# COMPACT_ATOMS: atom_id res chain seq x y z
N MET A 1 -12.78 -19.99 13.47
CA MET A 1 -12.62 -18.62 12.93
C MET A 1 -13.20 -18.60 11.52
N SER A 2 -14.08 -17.66 11.16
CA SER A 2 -14.66 -17.64 9.80
C SER A 2 -13.58 -17.30 8.76
N ALA A 3 -13.65 -17.91 7.58
CA ALA A 3 -12.64 -17.75 6.51
C ALA A 3 -12.36 -16.27 6.15
N LEU A 4 -13.38 -15.41 6.25
CA LEU A 4 -13.26 -13.98 6.06
C LEU A 4 -12.34 -13.29 7.08
N LYS A 5 -12.48 -13.62 8.38
CA LYS A 5 -11.66 -13.03 9.45
C LYS A 5 -10.18 -13.38 9.30
N LEU A 6 -9.89 -14.62 8.88
CA LEU A 6 -8.52 -15.04 8.59
C LEU A 6 -7.92 -14.25 7.42
N ASN A 7 -8.68 -14.08 6.34
CA ASN A 7 -8.21 -13.31 5.19
C ASN A 7 -8.02 -11.82 5.52
N ALA A 8 -8.89 -11.23 6.34
CA ALA A 8 -8.73 -9.86 6.80
C ALA A 8 -7.44 -9.67 7.62
N LEU A 9 -7.14 -10.61 8.52
CA LEU A 9 -5.88 -10.60 9.28
C LEU A 9 -4.67 -10.77 8.37
N LEU A 10 -4.72 -11.67 7.39
CA LEU A 10 -3.66 -11.86 6.40
C LEU A 10 -3.46 -10.60 5.57
N GLY A 11 -4.53 -9.98 5.05
CA GLY A 11 -4.46 -8.74 4.30
C GLY A 11 -3.86 -7.59 5.12
N ALA A 12 -4.26 -7.45 6.38
CA ALA A 12 -3.68 -6.47 7.30
C ALA A 12 -2.21 -6.75 7.58
N ALA A 13 -1.82 -8.01 7.76
CA ALA A 13 -0.43 -8.40 7.94
C ALA A 13 0.42 -8.05 6.71
N VAL A 14 -0.06 -8.33 5.49
CA VAL A 14 0.66 -7.98 4.27
C VAL A 14 0.87 -6.46 4.16
N VAL A 15 -0.17 -5.66 4.41
CA VAL A 15 -0.05 -4.18 4.40
C VAL A 15 0.92 -3.70 5.47
N THR A 16 0.85 -4.26 6.68
CA THR A 16 1.75 -3.87 7.79
C THR A 16 3.19 -4.25 7.52
N ILE A 17 3.43 -5.42 6.92
CA ILE A 17 4.78 -5.86 6.52
C ILE A 17 5.31 -4.97 5.39
N GLY A 18 4.46 -4.59 4.43
CA GLY A 18 4.79 -3.58 3.41
C GLY A 18 5.28 -2.30 4.07
N LEU A 19 4.47 -1.75 4.97
CA LEU A 19 4.79 -0.53 5.73
C LEU A 19 6.09 -0.64 6.48
N TRP A 20 6.34 -1.79 7.11
CA TRP A 20 7.57 -2.01 7.86
C TRP A 20 8.81 -2.08 6.95
N LEU A 21 8.71 -2.75 5.81
CA LEU A 21 9.82 -2.89 4.86
C LEU A 21 10.17 -1.56 4.18
N VAL A 22 9.17 -0.75 3.87
CA VAL A 22 9.35 0.52 3.16
C VAL A 22 9.76 1.65 4.12
N TRP A 23 9.27 1.62 5.35
CA TRP A 23 9.42 2.71 6.31
C TRP A 23 10.15 2.26 7.58
N SER A 24 11.38 1.77 7.50
CA SER A 24 12.09 1.16 8.65
C SER A 24 12.39 2.10 9.83
N ASP A 25 12.29 3.41 9.64
CA ASP A 25 12.62 4.43 10.65
C ASP A 25 11.42 4.88 11.52
N LEU A 26 10.22 4.33 11.30
CA LEU A 26 9.05 4.72 12.07
C LEU A 26 9.00 4.03 13.45
N PRO A 27 8.44 4.69 14.49
CA PRO A 27 8.22 4.06 15.78
C PRO A 27 7.35 2.80 15.66
N SER A 28 7.65 1.78 16.48
CA SER A 28 6.90 0.52 16.46
C SER A 28 5.39 0.67 16.68
N ALA A 29 5.00 1.69 17.46
CA ALA A 29 3.61 2.07 17.67
C ALA A 29 2.87 2.44 16.37
N VAL A 30 3.55 3.03 15.38
CA VAL A 30 2.95 3.42 14.10
C VAL A 30 2.57 2.19 13.29
N TYR A 31 3.41 1.15 13.24
CA TYR A 31 3.04 -0.09 12.56
C TYR A 31 1.90 -0.84 13.26
N LEU A 32 1.85 -0.80 14.60
CA LEU A 32 0.74 -1.39 15.35
C LEU A 32 -0.58 -0.66 15.10
N LEU A 33 -0.55 0.67 15.06
CA LEU A 33 -1.72 1.49 14.73
C LEU A 33 -2.14 1.32 13.27
N ALA A 34 -1.20 1.28 12.34
CA ALA A 34 -1.48 1.03 10.93
C ALA A 34 -2.06 -0.38 10.73
N GLY A 35 -1.44 -1.41 11.29
CA GLY A 35 -1.93 -2.79 11.19
C GLY A 35 -3.29 -2.98 11.85
N GLY A 36 -3.50 -2.41 13.04
CA GLY A 36 -4.80 -2.41 13.72
C GLY A 36 -5.87 -1.63 12.95
N GLY A 37 -5.52 -0.46 12.42
CA GLY A 37 -6.40 0.38 11.62
C GLY A 37 -6.79 -0.27 10.29
N VAL A 38 -5.83 -0.89 9.59
CA VAL A 38 -6.09 -1.64 8.36
C VAL A 38 -6.91 -2.88 8.66
N ALA A 39 -6.63 -3.63 9.73
CA ALA A 39 -7.45 -4.76 10.13
C ALA A 39 -8.90 -4.33 10.45
N ALA A 40 -9.08 -3.22 11.17
CA ALA A 40 -10.40 -2.67 11.48
C ALA A 40 -11.13 -2.19 10.21
N LEU A 41 -10.45 -1.47 9.32
CA LEU A 41 -11.00 -1.02 8.04
C LEU A 41 -11.38 -2.20 7.15
N LEU A 42 -10.54 -3.22 7.05
CA LEU A 42 -10.86 -4.43 6.28
C LEU A 42 -12.07 -5.15 6.91
N LEU A 43 -12.10 -5.34 8.22
CA LEU A 43 -13.23 -5.98 8.89
C LEU A 43 -14.54 -5.18 8.77
N TRP A 44 -14.45 -3.84 8.67
CA TRP A 44 -15.62 -2.98 8.53
C TRP A 44 -16.09 -2.86 7.07
N GLN A 45 -15.16 -2.68 6.12
CA GLN A 45 -15.46 -2.36 4.73
C GLN A 45 -15.67 -3.61 3.85
N SER A 46 -15.09 -4.76 4.21
CA SER A 46 -15.08 -5.94 3.33
C SER A 46 -16.09 -7.01 3.77
N ALA A 47 -17.20 -7.09 3.04
CA ALA A 47 -18.19 -8.15 3.20
C ALA A 47 -17.74 -9.48 2.56
N THR A 48 -16.73 -9.46 1.68
CA THR A 48 -16.28 -10.61 0.90
C THR A 48 -14.75 -10.71 0.85
N ILE A 49 -14.24 -11.93 0.70
CA ILE A 49 -12.79 -12.23 0.58
C ILE A 49 -12.11 -11.41 -0.54
N PRO A 50 -12.66 -11.31 -1.78
CA PRO A 50 -12.04 -10.49 -2.80
C PRO A 50 -12.01 -9.00 -2.44
N ALA A 51 -13.00 -8.47 -1.70
CA ALA A 51 -12.96 -7.09 -1.23
C ALA A 51 -11.81 -6.83 -0.25
N VAL A 52 -11.49 -7.79 0.64
CA VAL A 52 -10.32 -7.70 1.53
C VAL A 52 -9.06 -7.48 0.72
N TRP A 53 -8.81 -8.33 -0.27
CA TRP A 53 -7.59 -8.30 -1.08
C TRP A 53 -7.55 -7.10 -2.04
N GLY A 54 -8.70 -6.66 -2.56
CA GLY A 54 -8.80 -5.42 -3.32
C GLY A 54 -8.33 -4.21 -2.52
N TRP A 55 -8.80 -4.08 -1.27
CA TRP A 55 -8.36 -3.00 -0.38
C TRP A 55 -6.92 -3.15 0.10
N ALA A 56 -6.48 -4.36 0.47
CA ALA A 56 -5.10 -4.60 0.91
C ALA A 56 -4.09 -4.22 -0.19
N THR A 57 -4.36 -4.61 -1.44
CA THR A 57 -3.50 -4.26 -2.57
C THR A 57 -3.59 -2.79 -2.97
N ALA A 58 -4.74 -2.14 -2.81
CA ALA A 58 -4.84 -0.69 -2.98
C ALA A 58 -3.94 0.06 -1.98
N LEU A 59 -3.99 -0.35 -0.72
CA LEU A 59 -3.18 0.24 0.35
C LEU A 59 -1.68 0.04 0.10
N LEU A 60 -1.23 -1.17 -0.27
CA LEU A 60 0.15 -1.42 -0.67
C LEU A 60 0.60 -0.55 -1.84
N GLY A 61 -0.29 -0.35 -2.81
CA GLY A 61 -0.03 0.52 -3.95
C GLY A 61 0.16 1.97 -3.55
N LEU A 62 -0.70 2.49 -2.68
CA LEU A 62 -0.59 3.86 -2.14
C LEU A 62 0.67 4.04 -1.31
N GLU A 63 0.99 3.06 -0.47
CA GLU A 63 2.17 3.07 0.36
C GLU A 63 3.47 3.04 -0.47
N SER A 64 3.49 2.22 -1.51
CA SER A 64 4.61 2.16 -2.48
C SER A 64 4.81 3.50 -3.20
N LEU A 65 3.73 4.27 -3.45
CA LEU A 65 3.79 5.62 -4.01
C LEU A 65 4.24 6.67 -3.00
N ALA A 66 3.90 6.50 -1.72
CA ALA A 66 4.28 7.43 -0.67
C ALA A 66 5.79 7.45 -0.44
N TRP A 67 6.48 6.32 -0.66
CA TRP A 67 7.93 6.21 -0.50
C TRP A 67 8.77 7.15 -1.40
N PRO A 68 8.63 7.16 -2.73
CA PRO A 68 9.38 8.10 -3.58
C PRO A 68 9.08 9.56 -3.25
N ILE A 69 7.84 9.89 -2.90
CA ILE A 69 7.45 11.24 -2.47
C ILE A 69 8.22 11.62 -1.20
N TRP A 70 8.24 10.73 -0.21
CA TRP A 70 8.98 10.94 1.03
C TRP A 70 10.48 11.07 0.82
N THR A 71 11.06 10.22 -0.02
CA THR A 71 12.49 10.29 -0.37
C THR A 71 12.83 11.64 -1.01
N MET A 72 11.98 12.15 -1.91
CA MET A 72 12.17 13.49 -2.49
C MET A 72 12.09 14.60 -1.42
N VAL A 73 11.14 14.51 -0.49
CA VAL A 73 11.02 15.47 0.63
C VAL A 73 12.24 15.42 1.53
N GLN A 74 12.73 14.23 1.88
CA GLN A 74 13.96 14.06 2.68
C GLN A 74 15.19 14.63 1.98
N VAL A 75 15.35 14.37 0.67
CA VAL A 75 16.46 14.96 -0.10
C VAL A 75 16.34 16.48 -0.12
N ARG A 76 15.13 17.04 -0.34
CA ARG A 76 14.87 18.49 -0.30
C ARG A 76 15.23 19.12 1.05
N LEU A 77 14.89 18.47 2.15
CA LEU A 77 15.15 18.96 3.51
C LEU A 77 16.63 18.83 3.91
N SER A 78 17.35 17.86 3.33
CA SER A 78 18.78 17.65 3.59
C SER A 78 19.71 18.45 2.67
N THR A 79 19.23 18.90 1.51
CA THR A 79 19.95 19.87 0.66
C THR A 79 19.85 21.28 1.25
N VAL A 80 20.99 21.97 1.35
CA VAL A 80 21.02 23.41 1.65
C VAL A 80 20.22 24.16 0.58
N GLU A 81 19.41 25.13 1.00
CA GLU A 81 18.51 25.89 0.14
C GLU A 81 19.28 26.46 -1.08
N GLY A 82 18.93 26.01 -2.29
CA GLY A 82 19.56 26.42 -3.55
C GLY A 82 20.71 25.53 -4.07
N ALA A 83 21.14 24.51 -3.32
CA ALA A 83 22.14 23.54 -3.80
C ALA A 83 21.50 22.40 -4.61
N GLN A 84 22.19 21.94 -5.66
CA GLN A 84 21.77 20.73 -6.38
C GLN A 84 21.96 19.47 -5.51
N PRO A 85 21.06 18.47 -5.61
CA PRO A 85 21.25 17.20 -4.92
C PRO A 85 22.55 16.53 -5.35
N THR A 86 23.26 15.89 -4.42
CA THR A 86 24.47 15.13 -4.74
C THR A 86 24.15 13.91 -5.59
N ASP A 87 25.12 13.36 -6.34
CA ASP A 87 24.94 12.16 -7.16
C ASP A 87 24.36 10.98 -6.35
N GLN A 88 24.73 10.88 -5.08
CA GLN A 88 24.24 9.85 -4.17
C GLN A 88 22.75 10.06 -3.83
N GLN A 89 22.31 11.31 -3.59
CA GLN A 89 20.91 11.65 -3.38
C GLN A 89 20.07 11.46 -4.65
N MET A 90 20.62 11.79 -5.81
CA MET A 90 19.98 11.53 -7.11
C MET A 90 19.77 10.02 -7.34
N GLY A 91 20.78 9.20 -7.00
CA GLY A 91 20.68 7.74 -7.03
C GLY A 91 19.55 7.21 -6.14
N LEU A 92 19.44 7.72 -4.90
CA LEU A 92 18.36 7.33 -3.98
C LEU A 92 16.98 7.70 -4.51
N ILE A 93 16.81 8.90 -5.08
CA ILE A 93 15.54 9.31 -5.71
C ILE A 93 15.19 8.37 -6.86
N LEU A 94 16.14 8.07 -7.75
CA LEU A 94 15.91 7.18 -8.88
C LEU A 94 15.51 5.77 -8.41
N THR A 95 16.21 5.21 -7.44
CA THR A 95 15.87 3.91 -6.84
C THR A 95 14.49 3.94 -6.22
N ALA A 96 14.16 4.95 -5.41
CA ALA A 96 12.85 5.05 -4.78
C ALA A 96 11.72 5.20 -5.80
N ILE A 97 11.93 5.96 -6.88
CA ILE A 97 10.97 6.06 -7.98
C ILE A 97 10.84 4.72 -8.68
N LEU A 98 11.94 4.07 -9.09
CA LEU A 98 11.87 2.81 -9.82
C LEU A 98 11.17 1.74 -9.00
N PHE A 99 11.53 1.53 -7.74
CA PHE A 99 10.89 0.50 -6.93
C PHE A 99 9.50 0.91 -6.45
N GLY A 100 9.33 2.14 -5.95
CA GLY A 100 8.06 2.62 -5.42
C GLY A 100 6.98 2.80 -6.49
N LEU A 101 7.31 3.42 -7.62
CA LEU A 101 6.35 3.66 -8.71
C LEU A 101 5.97 2.36 -9.42
N PHE A 102 6.93 1.49 -9.75
CA PHE A 102 6.60 0.21 -10.38
C PHE A 102 5.78 -0.69 -9.45
N SER A 103 6.18 -0.80 -8.17
CA SER A 103 5.43 -1.55 -7.17
C SER A 103 4.01 -0.99 -7.04
N SER A 104 3.87 0.34 -7.00
CA SER A 104 2.56 0.97 -6.88
C SER A 104 1.65 0.65 -8.07
N ILE A 105 2.14 0.83 -9.30
CA ILE A 105 1.35 0.54 -10.50
C ILE A 105 0.94 -0.94 -10.51
N PHE A 106 1.84 -1.85 -10.14
CA PHE A 106 1.54 -3.27 -10.03
C PHE A 106 0.40 -3.56 -9.05
N TRP A 107 0.50 -3.06 -7.82
CA TRP A 107 -0.50 -3.30 -6.77
C TRP A 107 -1.85 -2.62 -7.05
N LEU A 108 -1.82 -1.39 -7.58
CA LEU A 108 -3.05 -0.67 -7.97
C LEU A 108 -3.76 -1.35 -9.15
N THR A 109 -3.01 -1.87 -10.12
CA THR A 109 -3.58 -2.62 -11.24
C THR A 109 -4.24 -3.90 -10.75
N PHE A 110 -3.61 -4.61 -9.83
CA PHE A 110 -4.16 -5.83 -9.24
C PHE A 110 -5.45 -5.54 -8.44
N SER A 111 -5.41 -4.48 -7.63
CA SER A 111 -6.58 -3.99 -6.89
C SER A 111 -7.75 -3.66 -7.82
N TYR A 112 -7.50 -2.87 -8.88
CA TYR A 112 -8.49 -2.53 -9.89
C TYR A 112 -9.08 -3.78 -10.57
N GLY A 113 -8.24 -4.76 -10.91
CA GLY A 113 -8.67 -6.02 -11.49
C GLY A 113 -9.64 -6.80 -10.58
N ILE A 114 -9.39 -6.83 -9.27
CA ILE A 114 -10.26 -7.48 -8.30
C ILE A 114 -11.60 -6.73 -8.20
N PHE A 115 -11.57 -5.40 -8.05
CA PHE A 115 -12.79 -4.59 -7.98
C PHE A 115 -13.63 -4.70 -9.24
N LYS A 116 -13.01 -4.63 -10.42
CA LYS A 116 -13.69 -4.81 -11.71
C LYS A 116 -14.39 -6.17 -11.80
N ARG A 117 -13.74 -7.26 -11.37
CA ARG A 117 -14.35 -8.60 -11.34
C ARG A 117 -15.53 -8.70 -10.38
N MET A 118 -15.47 -7.99 -9.24
CA MET A 118 -16.59 -7.96 -8.30
C MET A 118 -17.79 -7.20 -8.84
N VAL A 119 -17.56 -6.06 -9.53
CA VAL A 119 -18.62 -5.31 -10.20
C VAL A 119 -19.23 -6.14 -11.31
N TRP A 120 -18.40 -6.77 -12.16
CA TRP A 120 -18.88 -7.64 -13.24
C TRP A 120 -19.80 -8.77 -12.73
N LYS A 121 -19.40 -9.47 -11.66
CA LYS A 121 -20.22 -10.53 -11.05
C LYS A 121 -21.53 -10.04 -10.45
N ARG A 122 -21.61 -8.76 -10.05
CA ARG A 122 -22.85 -8.15 -9.56
C ARG A 122 -23.82 -7.87 -10.71
N ASP A 123 -23.28 -7.49 -11.87
CA ASP A 123 -24.05 -7.05 -13.04
C ASP A 123 -24.39 -8.20 -14.01
N GLU A 124 -23.92 -9.44 -13.74
CA GLU A 124 -24.31 -10.62 -14.50
C GLU A 124 -25.82 -10.92 -14.34
N PRO A 125 -26.58 -11.05 -15.44
CA PRO A 125 -28.02 -11.31 -15.38
C PRO A 125 -28.25 -12.76 -14.94
N GLY A 126 -28.37 -12.96 -13.61
CA GLY A 126 -28.62 -14.26 -12.99
C GLY A 126 -28.12 -14.44 -11.56
N GLY A 127 -27.46 -13.45 -10.95
CA GLY A 127 -26.95 -13.55 -9.58
C GLY A 127 -27.97 -13.23 -8.49
N SER A 128 -28.83 -14.21 -8.14
CA SER A 128 -29.55 -14.28 -6.86
C SER A 128 -29.06 -15.48 -6.05
#